data_AF-A0A8I0L5W3-F1
#
_entry.id   AF-A0A8I0L5W3-F1
#
_cell.length_a   1.000
_cell.length_b   1.000
_cell.length_c   1.000
_cell.angle_alpha   90.00
_cell.angle_beta   90.00
_cell.angle_gamma   90.00
#
_symmetry.space_group_name_H-M   'P 1'
#
loop_
_entity.id
_entity.type
_entity.pdbx_description
1 polymer ?
#
loop_
_entity_poly.entity_id
_entity_poly.type
_entity_poly.pdbx_seq_one_letter_code
_entity_poly.pdbx_strand_id
1 'polypeptide(L)'
;IPEQKQVNAGLLDIHRETGIPLVCTNDCHYLRREDAEMHDVLLCIQTGKTLEDQNRLKFQGTEFYVKSGDEMAQLFPEAPEALENTCRIA
;
A
#
# COMPACT_ATOMS: atom_id res chain seq x y z
N ILE A 1 8.92 -0.28 -2.20
CA ILE A 1 9.36 -0.49 -3.61
C ILE A 1 10.12 0.76 -4.07
N PRO A 2 11.26 0.67 -4.78
CA PRO A 2 12.08 1.84 -5.17
C PRO A 2 11.30 2.95 -5.88
N GLU A 3 10.40 2.55 -6.79
CA GLU A 3 9.54 3.43 -7.57
C GLU A 3 8.61 4.25 -6.66
N GLN A 4 8.06 3.63 -5.61
CA GLN A 4 7.25 4.36 -4.62
C GLN A 4 8.08 5.39 -3.85
N LYS A 5 9.35 5.11 -3.52
CA LYS A 5 10.20 6.11 -2.85
C LYS A 5 10.42 7.35 -3.72
N GLN A 6 10.64 7.13 -5.03
CA GLN A 6 10.80 8.23 -5.99
C GLN A 6 9.51 9.04 -6.13
N VAL A 7 8.37 8.37 -6.30
CA VAL A 7 7.07 9.05 -6.45
C VAL A 7 6.67 9.79 -5.18
N ASN A 8 6.85 9.18 -4.01
CA ASN A 8 6.51 9.80 -2.72
C ASN A 8 7.31 11.09 -2.47
N ALA A 9 8.60 11.14 -2.88
CA ALA A 9 9.37 12.37 -2.81
C ALA A 9 8.74 13.49 -3.66
N GLY A 10 8.32 13.18 -4.88
CA GLY A 10 7.61 14.15 -5.73
C GLY A 10 6.24 14.57 -5.17
N LEU A 11 5.51 13.64 -4.55
CA LEU A 11 4.24 13.96 -3.87
C LEU A 11 4.44 14.93 -2.70
N LEU A 12 5.53 14.78 -1.94
CA LEU A 12 5.90 15.73 -0.88
C LEU A 12 6.21 17.12 -1.44
N ASP A 13 6.88 17.21 -2.59
CA ASP A 13 7.16 18.49 -3.24
C ASP A 13 5.87 19.18 -3.70
N ILE A 14 4.96 18.44 -4.35
CA ILE A 14 3.64 18.96 -4.74
C ILE A 14 2.84 19.41 -3.53
N HIS A 15 2.85 18.65 -2.44
CA HIS A 15 2.22 19.03 -1.18
C HIS A 15 2.78 20.37 -0.66
N ARG A 16 4.11 20.55 -0.65
CA ARG A 16 4.76 21.79 -0.21
C ARG A 16 4.41 22.99 -1.10
N GLU A 17 4.30 22.78 -2.40
CA GLU A 17 3.97 23.85 -3.36
C GLU A 17 2.50 24.27 -3.30
N THR A 18 1.60 23.31 -3.12
CA THR A 18 0.15 23.54 -3.24
C THR A 18 -0.56 23.71 -1.90
N GLY A 19 0.03 23.25 -0.81
CA GLY A 19 -0.59 23.20 0.52
C GLY A 19 -1.69 22.13 0.64
N ILE A 20 -1.87 21.25 -0.34
CA ILE A 20 -2.89 20.18 -0.30
C ILE A 20 -2.44 19.11 0.70
N PRO A 21 -3.19 18.84 1.79
CA PRO A 21 -2.77 17.88 2.82
C PRO A 21 -2.62 16.44 2.28
N LEU A 22 -1.63 15.72 2.79
CA LEU A 22 -1.39 14.32 2.46
C LEU A 22 -2.16 13.38 3.40
N VAL A 23 -2.42 12.16 2.93
CA VAL A 23 -3.06 11.06 3.67
C VAL A 23 -2.31 9.77 3.37
N CYS A 24 -2.06 8.95 4.39
CA CYS A 24 -1.47 7.62 4.21
C CYS A 24 -2.55 6.55 4.01
N THR A 25 -2.34 5.66 3.05
CA THR A 25 -3.13 4.43 2.89
C THR A 25 -2.19 3.26 2.65
N ASN A 26 -2.63 2.04 2.93
CA ASN A 26 -1.83 0.82 2.67
C ASN A 26 -2.37 -0.03 1.52
N ASP A 27 -3.42 0.43 0.83
CA ASP A 27 -4.04 -0.29 -0.29
C ASP A 27 -4.33 -1.76 0.05
N CYS A 28 -5.06 -1.98 1.15
CA CYS A 28 -5.24 -3.31 1.71
C CYS A 28 -6.15 -4.18 0.82
N HIS A 29 -5.70 -5.40 0.52
CA HIS A 29 -6.45 -6.42 -0.21
C HIS A 29 -6.83 -7.64 0.65
N TYR A 30 -6.20 -7.78 1.82
CA TYR A 30 -6.43 -8.88 2.74
C TYR A 30 -6.24 -8.42 4.20
N LEU A 31 -6.65 -9.24 5.16
CA LEU A 31 -6.68 -8.84 6.57
C LEU A 31 -5.32 -9.00 7.24
N ARG A 32 -4.68 -10.17 7.10
CA ARG A 32 -3.40 -10.47 7.76
C ARG A 32 -2.30 -10.74 6.73
N ARG A 33 -1.04 -10.55 7.11
CA ARG A 33 0.11 -10.72 6.19
C ARG A 33 0.15 -12.13 5.57
N GLU A 34 -0.21 -13.15 6.34
CA GLU A 34 -0.28 -14.55 5.93
C GLU A 34 -1.36 -14.84 4.87
N ASP A 35 -2.37 -13.99 4.73
CA ASP A 35 -3.45 -14.16 3.76
C ASP A 35 -3.01 -13.85 2.31
N ALA A 36 -1.77 -13.37 2.11
CA ALA A 36 -1.22 -13.03 0.80
C ALA A 36 -1.22 -14.21 -0.18
N GLU A 37 -1.03 -15.44 0.30
CA GLU A 37 -1.08 -16.65 -0.53
C GLU A 37 -2.51 -16.92 -1.03
N MET A 38 -3.50 -16.79 -0.14
CA MET A 38 -4.91 -16.93 -0.52
C MET A 38 -5.34 -15.85 -1.53
N HIS A 39 -4.81 -14.64 -1.40
CA HIS A 39 -5.03 -13.57 -2.37
C HIS A 39 -4.42 -13.88 -3.75
N ASP A 40 -3.21 -14.46 -3.83
CA ASP A 40 -2.60 -14.89 -5.12
C ASP A 40 -3.48 -15.95 -5.81
N VAL A 41 -4.01 -16.92 -5.05
CA VAL A 41 -4.97 -17.91 -5.55
C VAL A 41 -6.26 -17.25 -6.05
N LEU A 42 -6.80 -16.28 -5.30
CA LEU A 42 -8.01 -15.55 -5.70
C LEU A 42 -7.81 -14.80 -7.04
N LEU A 43 -6.65 -14.16 -7.23
CA LEU A 43 -6.32 -13.49 -8.49
C LEU A 43 -6.22 -14.47 -9.66
N CYS A 44 -5.65 -15.66 -9.43
CA CYS A 44 -5.59 -16.72 -10.43
C CYS A 44 -7.00 -17.15 -10.87
N ILE A 45 -7.90 -17.36 -9.91
CA ILE A 45 -9.31 -17.69 -10.20
C ILE A 45 -9.97 -16.57 -11.00
N GLN A 46 -9.83 -15.32 -10.57
CA GLN A 46 -10.44 -14.16 -11.23
C GLN A 46 -9.95 -13.98 -12.68
N THR A 47 -8.68 -14.27 -12.93
CA THR A 47 -8.05 -14.06 -14.26
C THR A 47 -8.03 -15.33 -15.13
N GLY A 48 -8.57 -16.44 -14.65
CA GLY A 48 -8.57 -17.72 -15.37
C GLY A 48 -7.16 -18.28 -15.59
N LYS A 49 -6.23 -18.01 -14.67
CA LYS A 49 -4.83 -18.45 -14.71
C LYS A 49 -4.54 -19.48 -13.62
N THR A 50 -3.41 -20.18 -13.75
CA THR A 50 -2.92 -21.09 -12.70
C THR A 50 -1.74 -20.46 -11.96
N LEU A 51 -1.39 -21.00 -10.79
CA LEU A 51 -0.25 -20.52 -9.99
C LEU A 51 1.09 -20.69 -10.72
N GLU A 52 1.18 -21.68 -11.61
CA GLU A 52 2.36 -21.98 -12.41
C GLU A 52 2.54 -21.02 -13.59
N ASP A 53 1.49 -20.30 -14.00
CA ASP A 53 1.56 -19.32 -15.09
C ASP A 53 2.44 -18.13 -14.66
N GLN A 54 3.57 -17.97 -15.36
CA GLN A 54 4.54 -16.90 -15.13
C GLN A 54 4.00 -15.53 -15.53
N ASN A 55 2.99 -15.48 -16.40
CA ASN A 55 2.34 -14.25 -16.87
C ASN A 55 1.03 -13.97 -16.13
N ARG A 56 0.77 -14.64 -15.00
CA ARG A 56 -0.41 -14.34 -14.18
C ARG A 56 -0.28 -12.97 -13.50
N LEU A 57 -1.42 -12.38 -13.18
CA LEU A 57 -1.45 -11.20 -12.33
C LEU A 57 -1.04 -11.61 -10.90
N LYS A 58 0.04 -11.02 -10.40
CA LYS A 58 0.54 -11.24 -9.04
C LYS A 58 1.06 -9.93 -8.43
N PHE A 59 0.72 -9.72 -7.17
CA PHE A 59 1.21 -8.59 -6.39
C PHE A 59 2.65 -8.86 -5.93
N GLN A 60 3.49 -7.82 -5.89
CA GLN A 60 4.87 -7.95 -5.42
C GLN A 60 4.92 -7.87 -3.89
N GLY A 61 5.36 -8.94 -3.23
CA GLY A 61 5.46 -9.01 -1.77
C GLY A 61 4.13 -9.32 -1.07
N THR A 62 4.09 -9.13 0.24
CA THR A 62 2.99 -9.52 1.14
C THR A 62 2.45 -8.35 1.97
N GLU A 63 2.71 -7.12 1.56
CA GLU A 63 2.50 -5.92 2.39
C GLU A 63 1.09 -5.31 2.29
N PHE A 64 0.19 -5.89 1.50
CA PHE A 64 -1.17 -5.39 1.22
C PHE A 64 -2.21 -5.88 2.24
N TYR A 65 -1.80 -6.05 3.50
CA TYR A 65 -2.70 -6.40 4.61
C TYR A 65 -3.09 -5.17 5.44
N VAL A 66 -4.09 -5.32 6.32
CA VAL A 66 -4.44 -4.27 7.29
C VAL A 66 -3.36 -4.18 8.36
N LYS A 67 -2.44 -3.22 8.17
CA LYS A 67 -1.37 -2.92 9.13
C LYS A 67 -1.90 -2.30 10.41
N SER A 68 -1.20 -2.55 11.50
CA SER A 68 -1.39 -1.82 12.74
C SER A 68 -0.98 -0.34 12.59
N GLY A 69 -1.48 0.52 13.49
CA GLY A 69 -1.10 1.93 13.52
C GLY A 69 0.41 2.14 13.67
N ASP A 70 1.07 1.32 14.49
CA ASP A 70 2.52 1.39 14.72
C ASP A 70 3.30 1.02 13.46
N GLU A 71 2.89 -0.04 12.75
CA GLU A 71 3.49 -0.40 11.46
C GLU A 71 3.32 0.73 10.44
N MET A 72 2.13 1.35 10.37
CA MET A 72 1.89 2.48 9.46
C MET A 72 2.73 3.70 9.80
N ALA A 73 2.89 4.04 11.08
CA ALA A 73 3.70 5.17 11.53
C ALA A 73 5.19 5.01 11.15
N GLN A 74 5.71 3.78 11.13
CA GLN A 74 7.09 3.50 10.75
C GLN A 74 7.35 3.64 9.24
N LEU A 75 6.32 3.58 8.39
CA LEU A 75 6.48 3.63 6.93
C LEU A 75 6.72 5.04 6.40
N PHE A 76 6.22 6.07 7.09
CA PHE A 76 6.25 7.47 6.63
C PHE A 76 6.81 8.42 7.71
N PRO A 77 8.04 8.19 8.22
CA PRO A 77 8.61 9.01 9.28
C PRO A 77 8.76 10.50 8.92
N GLU A 78 8.86 10.82 7.62
CA GLU A 78 8.95 12.18 7.10
C GLU A 78 7.60 12.92 7.01
N ALA A 79 6.47 12.23 7.19
CA ALA A 79 5.13 12.79 7.04
C ALA A 79 4.15 12.26 8.11
N PRO A 80 4.43 12.45 9.42
CA PRO A 80 3.54 11.97 10.50
C PRO A 80 2.13 12.58 10.41
N GLU A 81 2.03 13.82 9.95
CA GLU A 81 0.76 14.52 9.68
C GLU A 81 -0.13 13.78 8.68
N ALA A 82 0.45 13.04 7.72
CA ALA A 82 -0.33 12.29 6.75
C ALA A 82 -1.05 11.10 7.39
N LEU A 83 -0.46 10.51 8.45
CA LEU A 83 -1.13 9.51 9.27
C LEU A 83 -2.25 10.15 10.10
N GLU A 84 -2.00 11.29 10.75
CA GLU A 84 -3.02 12.00 11.52
C GLU A 84 -4.22 12.42 10.66
N ASN A 85 -3.97 12.85 9.42
CA ASN A 85 -5.01 13.25 8.49
C ASN A 85 -5.94 12.09 8.12
N THR A 86 -5.49 10.83 8.18
CA THR A 86 -6.38 9.66 7.98
C THR A 86 -7.50 9.65 9.03
N CYS A 87 -7.15 9.89 10.29
CA CYS A 87 -8.09 9.95 11.41
C CYS A 87 -8.99 11.18 11.35
N ARG A 88 -8.52 12.29 10.80
CA ARG A 88 -9.32 13.53 10.64
C ARG A 88 -10.42 13.40 9.60
N ILE A 89 -10.28 12.48 8.64
CA ILE A 89 -11.26 12.24 7.58
C ILE A 89 -12.38 11.30 8.03
N ALA A 90 -12.05 10.32 8.87
CA ALA A 90 -12.97 9.28 9.37
C ALA A 90 -14.06 9.84 10.30
#